data_AF-A0A6P1T844-F1
#
_entry.id   AF-A0A6P1T844-F1
#
_cell.length_a   1.000
_cell.length_b   1.000
_cell.length_c   1.000
_cell.angle_alpha   90.00
_cell.angle_beta   90.00
_cell.angle_gamma   90.00
#
_symmetry.space_group_name_H-M   'P 1'
#
loop_
_entity.id
_entity.type
_entity.pdbx_description
1 polymer ?
#
loop_
_entity_poly.entity_id
_entity_poly.type
_entity_poly.pdbx_seq_one_letter_code
_entity_poly.pdbx_strand_id
1 'polypeptide(L)' 'METKTARFTVLLDPRKKKAFEQLCASQDLTPSQVTRQLIRKYLEEHDIDFLSEEPPEEKAHKR' A
#
# COMPACT_ATOMS: atom_id res chain seq x y z
N MET A 1 18.57 -7.41 9.99
CA MET A 1 17.17 -7.78 9.74
C MET A 1 16.75 -7.05 8.47
N GLU A 2 16.89 -7.72 7.34
CA GLU A 2 16.72 -7.09 6.02
C GLU A 2 15.26 -6.72 5.84
N THR A 3 14.97 -5.43 5.91
CA THR A 3 13.67 -4.87 5.58
C THR A 3 13.44 -5.09 4.08
N LYS A 4 12.74 -6.17 3.72
CA LYS A 4 12.24 -6.43 2.36
C LYS A 4 11.25 -5.32 1.97
N THR A 5 11.77 -4.16 1.55
CA THR A 5 10.96 -3.05 1.07
C THR A 5 10.66 -3.23 -0.41
N ALA A 6 9.40 -3.54 -0.74
CA ALA A 6 8.91 -3.54 -2.12
C ALA A 6 8.33 -2.16 -2.49
N ARG A 7 8.47 -1.76 -3.76
CA ARG A 7 7.89 -0.51 -4.28
C ARG A 7 6.49 -0.78 -4.83
N PHE A 8 5.48 -0.26 -4.17
CA PHE A 8 4.09 -0.27 -4.65
C PHE A 8 3.82 1.00 -5.48
N THR A 9 3.51 0.85 -6.77
CA THR A 9 3.19 1.97 -7.67
C THR A 9 1.78 1.79 -8.22
N VAL A 10 0.93 2.80 -8.03
CA VAL A 10 -0.44 2.81 -8.55
C VAL A 10 -0.67 4.05 -9.39
N LEU A 11 -1.37 3.89 -10.51
CA LEU A 11 -1.84 5.01 -11.31
C LEU A 11 -3.14 5.54 -10.70
N LEU A 12 -3.15 6.83 -10.37
CA LEU A 12 -4.30 7.52 -9.82
C LEU A 12 -4.64 8.73 -10.69
N ASP A 13 -5.93 9.00 -10.84
CA ASP A 13 -6.40 10.22 -11.49
C ASP A 13 -5.82 11.47 -10.79
N PRO A 14 -5.37 12.49 -11.55
CA PRO A 14 -4.71 13.67 -10.98
C PRO A 14 -5.62 14.47 -10.02
N ARG A 15 -6.94 14.47 -10.23
CA ARG A 15 -7.89 15.17 -9.34
C ARG A 15 -8.01 14.43 -8.02
N LYS A 16 -8.11 13.09 -8.07
CA LYS A 16 -8.13 12.24 -6.86
C LYS A 16 -6.84 12.33 -6.08
N LYS A 17 -5.69 12.34 -6.76
CA LYS A 17 -4.37 12.50 -6.12
C LYS A 17 -4.30 13.81 -5.34
N LYS A 18 -4.67 14.93 -5.96
CA LYS A 18 -4.63 16.24 -5.32
C LYS A 18 -5.55 16.32 -4.10
N ALA A 19 -6.78 15.82 -4.22
CA ALA A 19 -7.72 15.79 -3.11
C ALA A 19 -7.21 14.92 -1.94
N PHE A 20 -6.60 13.76 -2.25
CA PHE A 20 -6.01 12.88 -1.26
C PHE A 20 -4.80 13.52 -0.56
N GLU A 21 -3.91 14.17 -1.31
CA GLU A 21 -2.76 14.88 -0.75
C GLU A 21 -3.20 16.03 0.17
N GLN A 22 -4.23 16.79 -0.23
CA GLN A 22 -4.79 17.86 0.62
C GLN A 22 -5.40 17.30 1.91
N LEU A 23 -6.18 16.22 1.82
CA LEU A 23 -6.78 15.57 2.98
C LEU A 23 -5.72 15.02 3.95
N CYS A 24 -4.64 14.45 3.42
CA CYS A 24 -3.52 13.96 4.23
C CYS A 24 -2.77 15.13 4.90
N ALA A 25 -2.53 16.22 4.15
CA ALA A 25 -1.88 17.41 4.68
C ALA A 25 -2.69 18.08 5.81
N SER A 26 -4.02 18.09 5.72
CA SER A 26 -4.88 18.60 6.81
C SER A 26 -4.85 17.77 8.10
N GLN A 27 -4.30 16.55 8.06
CA GLN A 27 -4.18 15.65 9.19
C GLN A 27 -2.72 15.43 9.61
N ASP A 28 -1.78 16.20 9.06
CA ASP A 28 -0.33 16.04 9.27
C ASP A 28 0.18 14.62 8.93
N LEU A 29 -0.47 13.96 7.98
CA LEU A 29 -0.11 12.62 7.49
C LEU A 29 0.47 12.68 6.08
N THR A 30 1.36 11.74 5.76
CA THR A 30 1.80 11.54 4.38
C THR A 30 0.89 10.54 3.67
N PRO A 31 0.64 10.69 2.36
CA PRO A 31 -0.19 9.76 1.59
C PRO A 31 0.34 8.32 1.66
N SER A 32 1.66 8.13 1.76
CA SER A 32 2.29 6.81 1.94
C SER A 32 1.93 6.16 3.27
N GLN A 33 1.82 6.94 4.37
CA GLN A 33 1.41 6.41 5.67
C GLN A 33 -0.06 5.97 5.64
N VAL A 34 -0.93 6.80 5.06
CA VAL A 34 -2.37 6.48 4.94
C VAL A 34 -2.56 5.24 4.06
N THR A 35 -1.87 5.16 2.92
CA THR A 35 -1.95 4.01 2.01
C THR A 35 -1.50 2.71 2.67
N ARG A 36 -0.40 2.75 3.45
CA ARG A 36 0.07 1.56 4.19
C ARG A 36 -0.92 1.09 5.24
N GLN A 37 -1.55 2.03 5.97
CA GLN A 37 -2.58 1.70 6.96
C GLN A 37 -3.82 1.12 6.29
N LEU A 38 -4.22 1.68 5.15
CA LEU A 38 -5.36 1.19 4.37
C LEU A 38 -5.12 -0.24 3.87
N ILE A 39 -3.91 -0.54 3.39
CA ILE A 39 -3.52 -1.90 2.97
C ILE A 39 -3.60 -2.87 4.15
N ARG A 40 -3.03 -2.52 5.32
CA ARG A 40 -3.08 -3.38 6.51
C ARG A 40 -4.51 -3.67 6.93
N LYS A 41 -5.33 -2.63 7.09
CA LYS A 41 -6.73 -2.77 7.48
C LYS A 41 -7.51 -3.62 6.49
N TYR A 42 -7.23 -3.46 5.18
CA TYR A 42 -7.87 -4.26 4.14
C TYR A 42 -7.47 -5.74 4.22
N LEU A 43 -6.20 -6.04 4.48
CA LEU A 43 -5.74 -7.43 4.67
C LEU A 43 -6.35 -8.05 5.94
N GLU A 44 -6.43 -7.28 7.03
CA GLU A 44 -7.07 -7.69 8.29
C GLU A 44 -8.57 -7.97 8.10
N GLU A 45 -9.29 -7.11 7.37
CA GLU A 45 -10.72 -7.30 7.07
C GLU A 45 -11.00 -8.55 6.21
N HIS A 46 -10.01 -8.97 5.42
CA HIS A 46 -10.08 -10.15 4.56
C HIS A 46 -9.46 -11.42 5.19
N ASP A 47 -9.06 -11.38 6.47
CA ASP A 47 -8.43 -12.50 7.19
C ASP A 47 -7.16 -13.05 6.50
N ILE A 48 -6.42 -12.17 5.79
CA ILE A 48 -5.16 -12.53 5.12
C ILE A 48 -3.99 -12.23 6.06
N ASP A 49 -3.39 -13.28 6.62
CA ASP A 49 -2.19 -13.16 7.46
C ASP A 49 -0.94 -12.93 6.60
N PHE A 50 -0.50 -11.67 6.53
CA PHE A 50 0.71 -11.26 5.79
C PHE A 50 2.02 -11.47 6.58
N LEU A 51 1.94 -11.99 7.81
CA LEU A 51 3.08 -12.24 8.69
C LEU A 51 3.60 -13.68 8.56
N SER A 52 2.77 -14.61 8.07
CA SER A 52 3.06 -16.04 8.09
C SER A 52 3.72 -16.60 6.84
N GLU A 53 3.76 -15.89 5.71
CA GLU A 53 4.32 -16.44 4.48
C GLU A 53 5.43 -15.58 3.89
N GLU A 54 6.54 -16.24 3.58
CA GLU A 54 7.59 -15.75 2.70
C GLU A 54 6.96 -15.05 1.48
N PRO A 55 7.53 -13.92 1.01
CA PRO A 55 6.90 -13.16 -0.07
C PRO A 55 6.60 -14.11 -1.23
N PRO A 56 5.35 -14.17 -1.72
CA PRO A 56 4.99 -15.11 -2.78
C PRO A 56 5.95 -14.88 -3.92
N GLU A 57 6.71 -15.94 -4.25
CA GLU A 57 7.63 -15.96 -5.37
C GLU A 57 6.88 -15.40 -6.58
N GLU A 58 7.34 -14.24 -7.07
CA GLU A 58 6.78 -13.54 -8.21
C GLU A 58 6.89 -14.47 -9.41
N LYS A 59 5.87 -15.30 -9.62
CA LYS A 59 5.71 -16.04 -10.86
C LYS A 59 5.39 -15.00 -11.91
N ALA A 60 6.46 -14.49 -12.51
CA ALA A 60 6.46 -13.71 -13.74
C ALA A 60 5.45 -14.36 -14.69
N HIS A 61 4.28 -13.72 -14.81
CA HIS A 61 3.27 -14.11 -15.77
C HIS A 61 3.81 -13.73 -17.15
N LYS A 62 4.61 -14.64 -17.71
CA LYS A 62 5.12 -14.58 -19.07
C LYS A 62 3.92 -14.68 -20.01
N ARG A 63 3.54 -13.56 -20.62
CA ARG A 63 2.70 -13.53 -21.82
C ARG A 63 3.59 -13.66 -23.05
#